data_AF-A0A967HZ03-F1
#
_entry.id   AF-A0A967HZ03-F1
#
_cell.length_a   1.000
_cell.length_b   1.000
_cell.length_c   1.000
_cell.angle_alpha   90.00
_cell.angle_beta   90.00
_cell.angle_gamma   90.00
#
_symmetry.space_group_name_H-M   'P 1'
#
loop_
_entity.id
_entity.type
_entity.pdbx_description
1 polymer ?
#
loop_
_entity_poly.entity_id
_entity_poly.type
_entity_poly.pdbx_seq_one_letter_code
_entity_poly.pdbx_strand_id
1 'polypeptide(L)'
;MRMKRTYLLLLGLGLCFSLQAGGGIAWSQVTERVSVDSAGAEVDDPSYSPSISADGRYIAFESISPDLVTGDTNGKIDIFVHDRDADGNGTYDEPGPVGISTVRVSVDSAGVEVDDPSYAPSISADGRYVAFESISPDLVAGDGNGQVDIFVHDRDADGNGTYDEPGPVGISTVRVSVDSGGSEVNGDSYAASISDDGRYVAFVSDAPDLVADDTNLRTDVFVHDRQTGATTRVSVNLTGVEGNNNSNNPSISADGSSVAFVSDATNLVGDDTNGVPDIFVDDLQAAGGEDEGGGNGNSSSGCFIDTARYSSRVAKEVK
;
A
#
# COMPACT_ATOMS: atom_id res chain seq x y z
N MET A 1 43.23 58.46 -8.16
CA MET A 1 44.41 57.59 -7.98
C MET A 1 44.37 56.48 -9.03
N ARG A 2 45.50 55.88 -9.43
CA ARG A 2 45.58 54.70 -10.34
C ARG A 2 44.64 53.57 -9.88
N MET A 3 44.11 52.64 -10.68
CA MET A 3 44.31 52.20 -12.09
C MET A 3 42.94 51.66 -12.61
N LYS A 4 42.71 50.99 -13.75
CA LYS A 4 43.52 50.39 -14.85
C LYS A 4 42.74 50.54 -16.20
N ARG A 5 42.71 49.53 -17.08
CA ARG A 5 41.83 49.34 -18.26
C ARG A 5 41.72 47.84 -18.56
N THR A 6 40.57 47.37 -19.07
CA THR A 6 40.48 46.28 -20.08
C THR A 6 39.25 46.51 -20.96
N TYR A 7 39.40 46.34 -22.28
CA TYR A 7 38.30 46.27 -23.26
C TYR A 7 38.27 44.84 -23.82
N LEU A 8 37.08 44.33 -24.19
CA LEU A 8 36.97 43.34 -25.26
C LEU A 8 35.69 43.57 -26.07
N LEU A 9 35.72 43.20 -27.35
CA LEU A 9 34.78 43.63 -28.38
C LEU A 9 33.77 42.53 -28.76
N LEU A 10 32.66 42.96 -29.39
CA LEU A 10 31.55 42.17 -29.93
C LEU A 10 31.92 40.86 -30.63
N LEU A 11 30.98 39.91 -30.61
CA LEU A 11 30.42 39.34 -31.86
C LEU A 11 29.03 38.76 -31.62
N GLY A 12 28.07 39.17 -32.45
CA GLY A 12 26.74 38.56 -32.55
C GLY A 12 26.64 37.69 -33.79
N LEU A 13 26.24 36.43 -33.60
CA LEU A 13 25.66 35.50 -34.56
C LEU A 13 24.65 34.68 -33.73
N GLY A 14 23.46 34.31 -34.18
CA GLY A 14 23.04 34.00 -35.54
C GLY A 14 22.42 32.60 -35.47
N LEU A 15 21.08 32.50 -35.47
CA LEU A 15 20.38 31.23 -35.29
C LEU A 15 20.84 30.19 -36.32
N CYS A 16 21.17 29.00 -35.85
CA CYS A 16 21.24 27.81 -36.68
C CYS A 16 20.58 26.64 -35.93
N PHE A 17 19.25 26.54 -36.03
CA PHE A 17 18.54 25.34 -35.58
C PHE A 17 18.80 24.22 -36.61
N SER A 18 19.79 23.38 -36.36
CA SER A 18 19.86 22.05 -36.97
C SER A 18 18.80 21.18 -36.29
N LEU A 19 17.71 20.90 -37.01
CA LEU A 19 16.65 20.01 -36.54
C LEU A 19 17.17 18.57 -36.50
N GLN A 20 17.76 18.16 -35.37
CA GLN A 20 18.22 16.79 -35.15
C GLN A 20 16.99 15.89 -34.96
N ALA A 21 16.49 15.32 -36.05
CA ALA A 21 15.46 14.29 -36.01
C ALA A 21 16.03 13.02 -35.36
N GLY A 22 15.83 12.89 -34.05
CA GLY A 22 16.42 11.85 -33.21
C GLY A 22 16.12 12.05 -31.73
N GLY A 23 14.89 12.47 -31.41
CA GLY A 23 14.43 12.71 -30.04
C GLY A 23 14.17 11.41 -29.29
N GLY A 24 15.23 10.70 -28.92
CA GLY A 24 15.16 9.75 -27.81
C GLY A 24 14.94 10.54 -26.51
N ILE A 25 14.04 10.04 -25.65
CA ILE A 25 13.88 10.59 -24.30
C ILE A 25 15.19 10.28 -23.56
N ALA A 26 15.99 11.32 -23.33
CA ALA A 26 17.20 11.22 -22.53
C ALA A 26 16.78 11.25 -21.06
N TRP A 27 16.69 10.07 -20.45
CA TRP A 27 16.53 9.94 -19.00
C TRP A 27 17.70 10.61 -18.28
N SER A 28 17.40 11.58 -17.43
CA SER A 28 18.33 12.08 -16.42
C SER A 28 18.26 11.14 -15.23
N GLN A 29 19.40 10.60 -14.80
CA GLN A 29 19.45 9.74 -13.62
C GLN A 29 19.99 10.53 -12.43
N VAL A 30 19.21 10.57 -11.35
CA VAL A 30 19.61 11.06 -10.03
C VAL A 30 19.41 9.91 -9.04
N THR A 31 20.13 9.92 -7.92
CA THR A 31 20.00 8.92 -6.86
C THR A 31 20.26 9.62 -5.54
N GLU A 32 19.21 9.77 -4.75
CA GLU A 32 19.21 10.39 -3.43
C GLU A 32 18.96 9.36 -2.31
N ARG A 33 19.25 9.77 -1.08
CA ARG A 33 18.91 9.03 0.14
C ARG A 33 17.66 9.66 0.74
N VAL A 34 16.61 8.87 0.91
CA VAL A 34 15.32 9.27 1.48
C VAL A 34 15.14 8.84 2.95
N SER A 35 15.99 7.94 3.44
CA SER A 35 16.12 7.61 4.87
C SER A 35 16.93 8.70 5.58
N VAL A 36 16.31 9.86 5.78
CA VAL A 36 16.88 11.07 6.38
C VAL A 36 15.87 11.74 7.30
N ASP A 37 16.33 12.58 8.24
CA ASP A 37 15.44 13.41 9.05
C ASP A 37 14.81 14.56 8.22
N SER A 38 13.87 15.31 8.80
CA SER A 38 13.25 16.50 8.17
C SER A 38 14.21 17.68 7.91
N ALA A 39 15.50 17.56 8.23
CA ALA A 39 16.55 18.51 7.86
C ALA A 39 17.48 17.95 6.77
N GLY A 40 17.27 16.72 6.30
CA GLY A 40 18.10 16.02 5.31
C GLY A 40 19.37 15.40 5.89
N ALA A 41 19.44 15.19 7.21
CA ALA A 41 20.57 14.56 7.86
C ALA A 41 20.54 13.03 7.68
N GLU A 42 21.73 12.44 7.51
CA GLU A 42 21.93 11.00 7.53
C GLU A 42 21.75 10.47 8.96
N VAL A 43 21.07 9.33 9.07
CA VAL A 43 20.79 8.64 10.34
C VAL A 43 21.74 7.45 10.53
N ASP A 44 22.03 7.10 11.80
CA ASP A 44 23.11 6.16 12.14
C ASP A 44 22.72 4.66 12.02
N ASP A 45 21.43 4.35 11.86
CA ASP A 45 20.86 3.00 11.93
C ASP A 45 20.11 2.60 10.63
N PRO A 46 19.90 1.29 10.37
CA PRO A 46 19.41 0.81 9.07
C PRO A 46 17.92 1.11 8.80
N SER A 47 17.59 1.14 7.50
CA SER A 47 16.22 1.23 6.97
C SER A 47 15.98 0.15 5.89
N TYR A 48 14.75 -0.34 5.78
CA TYR A 48 14.36 -1.42 4.86
C TYR A 48 13.00 -1.16 4.20
N SER A 49 12.49 -2.14 3.45
CA SER A 49 11.10 -2.24 2.95
C SER A 49 10.48 -0.94 2.38
N PRO A 50 11.08 -0.30 1.35
CA PRO A 50 10.54 0.94 0.80
C PRO A 50 9.29 0.71 -0.07
N SER A 51 8.33 1.62 0.03
CA SER A 51 7.14 1.75 -0.81
C SER A 51 7.00 3.21 -1.27
N ILE A 52 6.40 3.44 -2.45
CA ILE A 52 6.45 4.75 -3.14
C ILE A 52 5.10 5.11 -3.76
N SER A 53 4.66 6.36 -3.57
CA SER A 53 3.45 6.90 -4.19
C SER A 53 3.57 6.99 -5.72
N ALA A 54 2.45 7.07 -6.44
CA ALA A 54 2.45 6.98 -7.91
C ALA A 54 3.13 8.17 -8.61
N ASP A 55 3.12 9.34 -7.97
CA ASP A 55 3.87 10.54 -8.37
C ASP A 55 5.33 10.55 -7.87
N GLY A 56 5.71 9.57 -7.04
CA GLY A 56 7.02 9.45 -6.40
C GLY A 56 7.32 10.49 -5.32
N ARG A 57 6.33 11.27 -4.85
CA ARG A 57 6.51 12.29 -3.82
C ARG A 57 6.72 11.69 -2.43
N TYR A 58 5.95 10.68 -2.07
CA TYR A 58 5.96 10.07 -0.73
C TYR A 58 6.62 8.70 -0.75
N ILE A 59 7.61 8.51 0.12
CA ILE A 59 8.27 7.21 0.32
C ILE A 59 7.93 6.72 1.73
N ALA A 60 7.21 5.60 1.83
CA ALA A 60 7.09 4.89 3.10
C ALA A 60 8.25 3.88 3.25
N PHE A 61 8.80 3.71 4.45
CA PHE A 61 9.85 2.74 4.74
C PHE A 61 9.89 2.39 6.22
N GLU A 62 10.51 1.27 6.57
CA GLU A 62 10.74 0.86 7.97
C GLU A 62 12.17 1.23 8.42
N SER A 63 12.37 1.62 9.68
CA SER A 63 13.71 1.85 10.25
C SER A 63 13.73 1.70 11.76
N ILE A 64 14.88 1.35 12.32
CA ILE A 64 15.14 1.32 13.77
C ILE A 64 15.81 2.60 14.30
N SER A 65 15.99 3.62 13.45
CA SER A 65 16.80 4.77 13.81
C SER A 65 16.01 5.87 14.54
N PRO A 66 16.38 6.19 15.79
CA PRO A 66 15.70 7.23 16.56
C PRO A 66 16.00 8.66 16.07
N ASP A 67 16.89 8.81 15.09
CA ASP A 67 17.33 10.10 14.56
C ASP A 67 16.44 10.60 13.41
N LEU A 68 15.53 9.76 12.86
CA LEU A 68 14.63 10.15 11.76
C LEU A 68 13.59 11.18 12.19
N VAL A 69 13.06 11.05 13.41
CA VAL A 69 12.07 11.97 13.98
C VAL A 69 12.37 12.24 15.45
N THR A 70 12.23 13.50 15.88
CA THR A 70 12.39 13.82 17.30
C THR A 70 11.26 13.20 18.11
N GLY A 71 11.60 12.37 19.10
CA GLY A 71 10.61 11.69 19.93
C GLY A 71 10.33 10.24 19.52
N ASP A 72 11.16 9.65 18.66
CA ASP A 72 11.41 8.22 18.71
C ASP A 72 12.21 7.88 19.98
N THR A 73 11.65 7.02 20.81
CA THR A 73 12.19 6.60 22.11
C THR A 73 11.97 5.12 22.44
N ASN A 74 11.16 4.39 21.65
CA ASN A 74 10.86 2.97 21.87
C ASN A 74 12.06 2.05 21.53
N GLY A 75 12.97 2.47 20.65
CA GLY A 75 14.08 1.66 20.14
C GLY A 75 13.62 0.42 19.35
N LYS A 76 12.47 0.53 18.67
CA LYS A 76 11.84 -0.49 17.83
C LYS A 76 11.99 -0.11 16.36
N ILE A 77 11.55 -1.02 15.48
CA ILE A 77 11.41 -0.68 14.06
C ILE A 77 10.05 -0.01 13.90
N ASP A 78 10.07 1.20 13.37
CA ASP A 78 8.91 2.04 13.11
C ASP A 78 8.73 2.29 11.60
N ILE A 79 7.52 2.65 11.21
CA ILE A 79 7.17 3.04 9.84
C ILE A 79 7.23 4.55 9.72
N PHE A 80 7.98 5.02 8.73
CA PHE A 80 8.15 6.42 8.41
C PHE A 80 7.63 6.72 7.01
N VAL A 81 7.16 7.95 6.80
CA VAL A 81 6.93 8.52 5.47
C VAL A 81 7.82 9.73 5.27
N HIS A 82 8.57 9.73 4.17
CA HIS A 82 9.33 10.87 3.69
C HIS A 82 8.56 11.55 2.54
N ASP A 83 8.14 12.80 2.77
CA ASP A 83 7.64 13.71 1.74
C ASP A 83 8.81 14.48 1.12
N ARG A 84 8.97 14.32 -0.19
CA ARG A 84 10.05 14.93 -0.97
C ARG A 84 9.72 16.34 -1.48
N ASP A 85 8.49 16.82 -1.32
CA ASP A 85 7.99 18.12 -1.80
C ASP A 85 7.12 18.77 -0.72
N ALA A 86 7.68 18.93 0.48
CA ALA A 86 6.92 19.31 1.67
C ALA A 86 6.31 20.73 1.63
N ASP A 87 6.80 21.62 0.75
CA ASP A 87 6.17 22.92 0.47
C ASP A 87 5.19 22.88 -0.73
N GLY A 88 5.08 21.74 -1.41
CA GLY A 88 4.15 21.48 -2.51
C GLY A 88 4.43 22.29 -3.78
N ASN A 89 5.68 22.70 -4.02
CA ASN A 89 6.04 23.52 -5.17
C ASN A 89 6.30 22.70 -6.46
N GLY A 90 6.41 21.38 -6.34
CA GLY A 90 6.66 20.45 -7.45
C GLY A 90 8.15 20.22 -7.74
N THR A 91 9.03 20.59 -6.81
CA THR A 91 10.49 20.36 -6.90
C THR A 91 10.89 19.40 -5.79
N TYR A 92 11.30 18.19 -6.16
CA TYR A 92 11.60 17.16 -5.17
C TYR A 92 13.01 17.35 -4.56
N ASP A 93 13.14 16.94 -3.30
CA ASP A 93 14.38 16.83 -2.52
C ASP A 93 15.11 18.17 -2.32
N GLU A 94 14.36 19.27 -2.21
CA GLU A 94 14.95 20.60 -2.02
C GLU A 94 15.62 20.77 -0.64
N PRO A 95 16.88 21.24 -0.59
CA PRO A 95 17.62 21.33 0.67
C PRO A 95 17.15 22.49 1.53
N GLY A 96 16.48 22.16 2.65
CA GLY A 96 16.07 23.11 3.68
C GLY A 96 14.89 22.58 4.49
N PRO A 97 14.55 23.24 5.62
CA PRO A 97 13.56 22.75 6.59
C PRO A 97 12.09 22.88 6.12
N VAL A 98 11.87 23.00 4.81
CA VAL A 98 10.55 23.13 4.16
C VAL A 98 10.44 22.35 2.85
N GLY A 99 11.55 21.92 2.24
CA GLY A 99 11.51 21.17 0.98
C GLY A 99 11.21 19.69 1.17
N ILE A 100 11.60 19.13 2.32
CA ILE A 100 11.38 17.73 2.70
C ILE A 100 10.81 17.62 4.11
N SER A 101 10.13 16.51 4.40
CA SER A 101 9.67 16.17 5.74
C SER A 101 9.71 14.66 5.95
N THR A 102 10.12 14.20 7.12
CA THR A 102 10.03 12.81 7.56
C THR A 102 9.15 12.74 8.80
N VAL A 103 8.14 11.87 8.77
CA VAL A 103 7.19 11.65 9.86
C VAL A 103 7.08 10.16 10.18
N ARG A 104 6.71 9.82 11.42
CA ARG A 104 6.37 8.44 11.81
C ARG A 104 4.87 8.23 11.68
N VAL A 105 4.46 7.12 11.08
CA VAL A 105 3.05 6.74 10.85
C VAL A 105 2.64 5.46 11.60
N SER A 106 3.59 4.72 12.19
CA SER A 106 3.33 3.69 13.21
C SER A 106 2.99 4.32 14.56
N VAL A 107 1.87 5.05 14.60
CA VAL A 107 1.34 5.75 15.78
C VAL A 107 -0.14 5.42 15.98
N ASP A 108 -0.64 5.62 17.20
CA ASP A 108 -2.08 5.56 17.46
C ASP A 108 -2.84 6.72 16.78
N SER A 109 -4.18 6.70 16.84
CA SER A 109 -5.02 7.79 16.31
C SER A 109 -4.91 9.13 17.07
N ALA A 110 -4.05 9.24 18.09
CA ALA A 110 -3.70 10.48 18.78
C ALA A 110 -2.27 10.96 18.45
N GLY A 111 -1.52 10.23 17.61
CA GLY A 111 -0.13 10.53 17.24
C GLY A 111 0.89 10.09 18.28
N VAL A 112 0.54 9.14 19.14
CA VAL A 112 1.41 8.60 20.20
C VAL A 112 2.25 7.45 19.64
N GLU A 113 3.55 7.46 19.98
CA GLU A 113 4.48 6.35 19.77
C GLU A 113 3.99 5.08 20.44
N VAL A 114 4.09 3.94 19.75
CA VAL A 114 3.74 2.63 20.30
C VAL A 114 4.97 1.85 20.77
N ASP A 115 4.80 0.97 21.74
CA ASP A 115 5.92 0.31 22.44
C ASP A 115 6.53 -0.88 21.65
N ASP A 116 5.93 -1.31 20.53
CA ASP A 116 6.28 -2.53 19.79
C ASP A 116 6.41 -2.33 18.26
N PRO A 117 7.20 -3.17 17.57
CA PRO A 117 7.66 -2.89 16.21
C PRO A 117 6.59 -3.07 15.14
N SER A 118 6.76 -2.33 14.05
CA SER A 118 5.93 -2.33 12.86
C SER A 118 6.79 -2.51 11.59
N TYR A 119 6.28 -3.18 10.55
CA TYR A 119 7.06 -3.61 9.38
C TYR A 119 6.31 -3.43 8.05
N ALA A 120 7.04 -3.64 6.94
CA ALA A 120 6.50 -3.90 5.61
C ALA A 120 5.41 -2.92 5.12
N PRO A 121 5.71 -1.61 5.01
CA PRO A 121 4.71 -0.62 4.64
C PRO A 121 4.34 -0.67 3.14
N SER A 122 3.08 -0.35 2.84
CA SER A 122 2.53 -0.16 1.50
C SER A 122 1.74 1.15 1.45
N ILE A 123 2.10 2.07 0.56
CA ILE A 123 1.53 3.43 0.49
C ILE A 123 0.61 3.60 -0.73
N SER A 124 -0.49 4.35 -0.57
CA SER A 124 -1.42 4.71 -1.66
C SER A 124 -0.80 5.66 -2.69
N ALA A 125 -1.44 5.79 -3.84
CA ALA A 125 -0.90 6.55 -4.98
C ALA A 125 -0.77 8.05 -4.72
N ASP A 126 -1.64 8.59 -3.88
CA ASP A 126 -1.65 9.98 -3.39
C ASP A 126 -0.85 10.19 -2.10
N GLY A 127 -0.23 9.12 -1.57
CA GLY A 127 0.50 9.13 -0.32
C GLY A 127 -0.34 9.16 0.96
N ARG A 128 -1.67 9.25 0.88
CA ARG A 128 -2.55 9.50 2.04
C ARG A 128 -2.63 8.31 3.00
N TYR A 129 -2.71 7.10 2.48
CA TYR A 129 -2.94 5.89 3.26
C TYR A 129 -1.69 5.02 3.27
N VAL A 130 -1.26 4.59 4.46
CA VAL A 130 -0.16 3.64 4.64
C VAL A 130 -0.69 2.39 5.32
N ALA A 131 -0.72 1.26 4.61
CA ALA A 131 -0.92 -0.05 5.20
C ALA A 131 0.42 -0.58 5.74
N PHE A 132 0.41 -1.24 6.90
CA PHE A 132 1.60 -1.88 7.49
C PHE A 132 1.20 -2.99 8.46
N GLU A 133 2.14 -3.86 8.81
CA GLU A 133 1.95 -4.91 9.82
C GLU A 133 2.56 -4.48 11.18
N SER A 134 1.94 -4.84 12.29
CA SER A 134 2.46 -4.55 13.64
C SER A 134 1.98 -5.59 14.66
N ILE A 135 2.77 -5.79 15.71
CA ILE A 135 2.40 -6.61 16.88
C ILE A 135 1.96 -5.75 18.08
N SER A 136 1.89 -4.42 17.91
CA SER A 136 1.66 -3.52 19.04
C SER A 136 0.16 -3.36 19.37
N PRO A 137 -0.27 -3.72 20.60
CA PRO A 137 -1.65 -3.55 21.03
C PRO A 137 -2.04 -2.07 21.26
N ASP A 138 -1.08 -1.15 21.17
CA ASP A 138 -1.27 0.26 21.49
C ASP A 138 -1.70 1.12 20.27
N LEU A 139 -1.59 0.58 19.04
CA LEU A 139 -2.01 1.29 17.82
C LEU A 139 -3.53 1.53 17.77
N VAL A 140 -4.32 0.55 18.21
CA VAL A 140 -5.78 0.57 18.15
C VAL A 140 -6.37 -0.04 19.42
N ALA A 141 -7.18 0.73 20.13
CA ALA A 141 -7.83 0.26 21.35
C ALA A 141 -8.75 -0.95 21.08
N GLY A 142 -8.48 -2.07 21.74
CA GLY A 142 -9.18 -3.32 21.51
C GLY A 142 -8.43 -4.31 20.62
N ASP A 143 -7.19 -3.98 20.23
CA ASP A 143 -6.19 -4.98 19.92
C ASP A 143 -5.70 -5.64 21.23
N GLY A 144 -5.79 -6.97 21.30
CA GLY A 144 -5.46 -7.77 22.47
C GLY A 144 -5.26 -9.25 22.20
N ASN A 145 -5.23 -9.68 20.94
CA ASN A 145 -4.92 -11.07 20.55
C ASN A 145 -3.42 -11.41 20.77
N GLY A 146 -2.53 -10.41 20.74
CA GLY A 146 -1.08 -10.57 20.85
C GLY A 146 -0.42 -11.15 19.59
N GLN A 147 -1.09 -11.03 18.45
CA GLN A 147 -0.67 -11.50 17.13
C GLN A 147 -0.16 -10.31 16.29
N VAL A 148 0.45 -10.59 15.14
CA VAL A 148 0.72 -9.54 14.15
C VAL A 148 -0.57 -9.24 13.39
N ASP A 149 -0.93 -7.96 13.30
CA ASP A 149 -2.12 -7.47 12.62
C ASP A 149 -1.78 -6.43 11.55
N ILE A 150 -2.69 -6.25 10.58
CA ILE A 150 -2.58 -5.23 9.53
C ILE A 150 -3.34 -3.97 9.92
N PHE A 151 -2.65 -2.85 9.86
CA PHE A 151 -3.18 -1.52 10.14
C PHE A 151 -3.15 -0.66 8.88
N VAL A 152 -4.04 0.32 8.81
CA VAL A 152 -3.96 1.44 7.88
C VAL A 152 -3.96 2.74 8.65
N HIS A 153 -2.93 3.55 8.42
CA HIS A 153 -2.85 4.93 8.85
C HIS A 153 -3.35 5.85 7.74
N ASP A 154 -4.39 6.62 8.01
CA ASP A 154 -4.87 7.74 7.21
C ASP A 154 -4.19 9.02 7.69
N ARG A 155 -3.41 9.66 6.81
CA ARG A 155 -2.64 10.88 7.10
C ARG A 155 -3.47 12.18 7.00
N ASP A 156 -4.71 12.10 6.52
CA ASP A 156 -5.61 13.25 6.24
C ASP A 156 -7.04 12.92 6.70
N ALA A 157 -7.20 12.48 7.96
CA ALA A 157 -8.43 11.89 8.46
C ALA A 157 -9.65 12.85 8.46
N ASP A 158 -9.45 14.17 8.43
CA ASP A 158 -10.53 15.15 8.23
C ASP A 158 -10.80 15.49 6.75
N GLY A 159 -9.93 15.08 5.83
CA GLY A 159 -10.06 15.26 4.39
C GLY A 159 -9.82 16.68 3.90
N ASN A 160 -9.03 17.48 4.61
CA ASN A 160 -8.72 18.86 4.23
C ASN A 160 -7.57 18.98 3.22
N GLY A 161 -6.78 17.92 3.04
CA GLY A 161 -5.64 17.85 2.12
C GLY A 161 -4.30 18.28 2.71
N THR A 162 -4.23 18.42 4.04
CA THR A 162 -2.98 18.64 4.79
C THR A 162 -2.64 17.35 5.52
N TYR A 163 -1.47 16.77 5.23
CA TYR A 163 -1.10 15.48 5.78
C TYR A 163 -0.41 15.62 7.15
N ASP A 164 -0.55 14.60 7.99
CA ASP A 164 0.13 14.41 9.27
C ASP A 164 -0.16 15.51 10.31
N GLU A 165 -1.36 16.10 10.27
CA GLU A 165 -1.73 17.19 11.18
C GLU A 165 -1.86 16.71 12.64
N PRO A 166 -1.22 17.40 13.61
CA PRO A 166 -1.23 16.98 15.01
C PRO A 166 -2.59 17.23 15.67
N GLY A 167 -3.23 16.16 16.13
CA GLY A 167 -4.47 16.21 16.91
C GLY A 167 -5.44 15.08 16.53
N PRO A 168 -6.55 14.93 17.27
CA PRO A 168 -7.43 13.75 17.21
C PRO A 168 -8.34 13.70 15.96
N VAL A 169 -8.01 14.46 14.91
CA VAL A 169 -8.78 14.55 13.66
C VAL A 169 -7.91 14.63 12.40
N GLY A 170 -6.61 14.96 12.52
CA GLY A 170 -5.72 15.06 11.35
C GLY A 170 -5.28 13.69 10.85
N ILE A 171 -5.14 12.71 11.75
CA ILE A 171 -4.69 11.35 11.46
C ILE A 171 -5.64 10.31 12.06
N SER A 172 -5.64 9.10 11.51
CA SER A 172 -6.34 7.95 12.09
C SER A 172 -5.68 6.63 11.73
N THR A 173 -5.39 5.81 12.74
CA THR A 173 -4.91 4.42 12.57
C THR A 173 -6.04 3.46 12.89
N VAL A 174 -6.30 2.50 11.98
CA VAL A 174 -7.34 1.47 12.12
C VAL A 174 -6.80 0.08 11.74
N ARG A 175 -7.20 -0.97 12.46
CA ARG A 175 -6.92 -2.36 12.07
C ARG A 175 -7.85 -2.78 10.93
N VAL A 176 -7.32 -3.48 9.92
CA VAL A 176 -8.04 -3.99 8.75
C VAL A 176 -7.99 -5.51 8.60
N SER A 177 -7.12 -6.19 9.35
CA SER A 177 -7.17 -7.65 9.59
C SER A 177 -8.31 -8.01 10.56
N VAL A 178 -9.54 -7.69 10.16
CA VAL A 178 -10.77 -7.94 10.94
C VAL A 178 -11.78 -8.74 10.14
N ASP A 179 -12.71 -9.41 10.82
CA ASP A 179 -13.86 -10.04 10.17
C ASP A 179 -14.79 -8.98 9.53
N SER A 180 -15.77 -9.43 8.75
CA SER A 180 -16.77 -8.51 8.14
C SER A 180 -17.75 -7.85 9.15
N GLY A 181 -17.61 -8.14 10.45
CA GLY A 181 -18.27 -7.45 11.55
C GLY A 181 -17.40 -6.41 12.26
N GLY A 182 -16.12 -6.29 11.87
CA GLY A 182 -15.12 -5.44 12.54
C GLY A 182 -14.51 -6.06 13.79
N SER A 183 -14.63 -7.38 13.97
CA SER A 183 -14.10 -8.13 15.12
C SER A 183 -12.62 -8.47 14.94
N GLU A 184 -11.90 -8.49 16.05
CA GLU A 184 -10.59 -9.14 16.17
C GLU A 184 -10.67 -10.64 15.86
N VAL A 185 -9.62 -11.17 15.21
CA VAL A 185 -9.49 -12.57 14.80
C VAL A 185 -8.22 -13.20 15.39
N ASN A 186 -8.08 -14.53 15.25
CA ASN A 186 -7.05 -15.31 15.91
C ASN A 186 -6.05 -15.90 14.90
N GLY A 187 -5.06 -15.11 14.50
CA GLY A 187 -3.92 -15.55 13.68
C GLY A 187 -3.07 -14.37 13.25
N ASP A 188 -1.81 -14.62 12.90
CA ASP A 188 -0.93 -13.57 12.39
C ASP A 188 -1.38 -13.16 10.97
N SER A 189 -1.33 -11.86 10.70
CA SER A 189 -1.64 -11.25 9.41
C SER A 189 -0.47 -10.36 8.97
N TYR A 190 -0.05 -10.48 7.71
CA TYR A 190 1.21 -9.90 7.21
C TYR A 190 1.17 -9.61 5.70
N ALA A 191 2.22 -8.93 5.21
CA ALA A 191 2.46 -8.64 3.78
C ALA A 191 1.28 -7.91 3.09
N ALA A 192 0.88 -6.76 3.65
CA ALA A 192 -0.19 -5.94 3.10
C ALA A 192 0.18 -5.24 1.77
N SER A 193 -0.81 -5.07 0.90
CA SER A 193 -0.75 -4.33 -0.36
C SER A 193 -2.03 -3.50 -0.52
N ILE A 194 -1.89 -2.17 -0.66
CA ILE A 194 -3.02 -1.23 -0.71
C ILE A 194 -3.30 -0.72 -2.14
N SER A 195 -4.56 -0.44 -2.46
CA SER A 195 -4.97 0.17 -3.74
C SER A 195 -4.59 1.66 -3.83
N ASP A 196 -4.59 2.22 -5.04
CA ASP A 196 -4.19 3.62 -5.30
C ASP A 196 -5.04 4.63 -4.53
N ASP A 197 -6.33 4.34 -4.35
CA ASP A 197 -7.31 5.14 -3.60
C ASP A 197 -7.35 4.83 -2.10
N GLY A 198 -6.52 3.88 -1.64
CA GLY A 198 -6.48 3.44 -0.25
C GLY A 198 -7.69 2.62 0.22
N ARG A 199 -8.67 2.32 -0.64
CA ARG A 199 -9.92 1.66 -0.21
C ARG A 199 -9.75 0.18 0.09
N TYR A 200 -8.98 -0.52 -0.74
CA TYR A 200 -8.83 -1.97 -0.67
C TYR A 200 -7.45 -2.33 -0.17
N VAL A 201 -7.39 -3.22 0.82
CA VAL A 201 -6.13 -3.78 1.36
C VAL A 201 -6.14 -5.28 1.14
N ALA A 202 -5.25 -5.78 0.29
CA ALA A 202 -4.95 -7.21 0.19
C ALA A 202 -3.89 -7.58 1.23
N PHE A 203 -4.04 -8.71 1.91
CA PHE A 203 -3.09 -9.17 2.93
C PHE A 203 -3.12 -10.70 3.06
N VAL A 204 -2.09 -11.25 3.71
CA VAL A 204 -2.00 -12.66 4.09
C VAL A 204 -2.49 -12.82 5.52
N SER A 205 -3.18 -13.92 5.84
CA SER A 205 -3.48 -14.28 7.23
C SER A 205 -3.47 -15.78 7.48
N ASP A 206 -3.05 -16.16 8.68
CA ASP A 206 -3.17 -17.51 9.25
C ASP A 206 -4.46 -17.69 10.09
N ALA A 207 -5.33 -16.67 10.16
CA ALA A 207 -6.52 -16.65 11.00
C ALA A 207 -7.74 -17.36 10.35
N PRO A 208 -8.25 -18.47 10.93
CA PRO A 208 -9.38 -19.24 10.37
C PRO A 208 -10.76 -18.60 10.65
N ASP A 209 -10.79 -17.39 11.21
CA ASP A 209 -12.00 -16.70 11.66
C ASP A 209 -12.22 -15.32 11.00
N LEU A 210 -11.40 -14.92 10.01
CA LEU A 210 -11.67 -13.75 9.14
C LEU A 210 -12.94 -13.90 8.30
N VAL A 211 -13.26 -15.13 7.88
CA VAL A 211 -14.48 -15.48 7.12
C VAL A 211 -15.07 -16.78 7.65
N ALA A 212 -16.39 -16.88 7.70
CA ALA A 212 -17.10 -17.98 8.40
C ALA A 212 -16.92 -19.39 7.78
N ASP A 213 -16.47 -19.47 6.53
CA ASP A 213 -16.30 -20.71 5.77
C ASP A 213 -14.81 -21.00 5.46
N ASP A 214 -13.88 -20.47 6.27
CA ASP A 214 -12.47 -20.90 6.26
C ASP A 214 -12.31 -22.21 7.03
N THR A 215 -11.93 -23.29 6.33
CA THR A 215 -11.84 -24.63 6.93
C THR A 215 -10.58 -25.42 6.55
N ASN A 216 -9.70 -24.87 5.70
CA ASN A 216 -8.52 -25.55 5.20
C ASN A 216 -7.37 -25.63 6.25
N LEU A 217 -7.37 -24.75 7.25
CA LEU A 217 -6.28 -24.52 8.21
C LEU A 217 -4.94 -24.19 7.50
N ARG A 218 -5.01 -23.27 6.54
CA ARG A 218 -3.90 -22.78 5.73
C ARG A 218 -3.80 -21.26 5.82
N THR A 219 -2.61 -20.79 5.52
CA THR A 219 -2.35 -19.38 5.22
C THR A 219 -3.11 -19.00 3.96
N ASP A 220 -4.00 -18.02 4.04
CA ASP A 220 -4.86 -17.59 2.94
C ASP A 220 -4.68 -16.08 2.63
N VAL A 221 -5.09 -15.68 1.43
CA VAL A 221 -5.04 -14.28 0.98
C VAL A 221 -6.43 -13.67 1.07
N PHE A 222 -6.53 -12.50 1.70
CA PHE A 222 -7.77 -11.78 1.93
C PHE A 222 -7.70 -10.36 1.37
N VAL A 223 -8.86 -9.78 1.11
CA VAL A 223 -9.02 -8.35 0.84
C VAL A 223 -10.06 -7.76 1.79
N HIS A 224 -9.71 -6.65 2.42
CA HIS A 224 -10.62 -5.82 3.19
C HIS A 224 -11.00 -4.56 2.40
N ASP A 225 -12.30 -4.36 2.17
CA ASP A 225 -12.88 -3.12 1.63
C ASP A 225 -13.19 -2.16 2.80
N ARG A 226 -12.31 -1.18 3.01
CA ARG A 226 -12.42 -0.20 4.11
C ARG A 226 -13.67 0.67 4.03
N GLN A 227 -14.32 0.77 2.88
CA GLN A 227 -15.56 1.54 2.72
C GLN A 227 -16.79 0.76 3.22
N THR A 228 -16.82 -0.56 3.02
CA THR A 228 -17.95 -1.41 3.43
C THR A 228 -17.69 -2.22 4.70
N GLY A 229 -16.44 -2.29 5.15
CA GLY A 229 -15.98 -3.17 6.24
C GLY A 229 -15.97 -4.66 5.86
N ALA A 230 -16.04 -5.00 4.57
CA ALA A 230 -16.18 -6.38 4.12
C ALA A 230 -14.80 -7.02 3.91
N THR A 231 -14.58 -8.18 4.53
CA THR A 231 -13.39 -9.02 4.34
C THR A 231 -13.75 -10.23 3.50
N THR A 232 -13.03 -10.43 2.39
CA THR A 232 -13.27 -11.51 1.41
C THR A 232 -11.99 -12.30 1.18
N ARG A 233 -12.06 -13.64 1.20
CA ARG A 233 -10.95 -14.51 0.81
C ARG A 233 -10.81 -14.57 -0.71
N VAL A 234 -9.58 -14.37 -1.18
CA VAL A 234 -9.18 -14.26 -2.59
C VAL A 234 -8.50 -15.54 -3.10
N SER A 235 -7.87 -16.31 -2.20
CA SER A 235 -7.29 -17.64 -2.47
C SER A 235 -8.36 -18.73 -2.64
N VAL A 236 -9.33 -18.47 -3.53
CA VAL A 236 -10.42 -19.36 -3.91
C VAL A 236 -10.38 -19.67 -5.41
N ASN A 237 -11.01 -20.76 -5.82
CA ASN A 237 -11.23 -21.03 -7.24
C ASN A 237 -12.47 -20.28 -7.77
N LEU A 238 -12.70 -20.37 -9.10
CA LEU A 238 -13.84 -19.76 -9.81
C LEU A 238 -15.25 -20.12 -9.30
N THR A 239 -15.37 -21.04 -8.33
CA THR A 239 -16.63 -21.43 -7.68
C THR A 239 -16.69 -21.05 -6.18
N GLY A 240 -15.71 -20.28 -5.69
CA GLY A 240 -15.60 -19.85 -4.29
C GLY A 240 -15.07 -20.93 -3.33
N VAL A 241 -14.50 -22.03 -3.84
CA VAL A 241 -13.90 -23.08 -3.00
C VAL A 241 -12.46 -22.70 -2.67
N GLU A 242 -12.12 -22.78 -1.38
CA GLU A 242 -10.79 -22.45 -0.83
C GLU A 242 -9.63 -23.25 -1.44
N GLY A 243 -8.46 -22.62 -1.48
CA GLY A 243 -7.19 -23.29 -1.76
C GLY A 243 -6.93 -24.43 -0.77
N ASN A 244 -6.42 -25.56 -1.28
CA ASN A 244 -6.10 -26.74 -0.46
C ASN A 244 -4.71 -26.67 0.21
N ASN A 245 -4.01 -25.56 0.05
CA ASN A 245 -2.66 -25.32 0.53
C ASN A 245 -2.41 -23.80 0.67
N ASN A 246 -1.25 -23.41 1.22
CA ASN A 246 -0.95 -22.02 1.56
C ASN A 246 -0.92 -21.08 0.32
N SER A 247 -1.38 -19.84 0.53
CA SER A 247 -1.33 -18.73 -0.43
C SER A 247 -0.71 -17.49 0.21
N ASN A 248 0.15 -16.76 -0.52
CA ASN A 248 1.05 -15.74 0.04
C ASN A 248 1.34 -14.59 -0.96
N ASN A 249 2.02 -13.55 -0.48
CA ASN A 249 2.57 -12.44 -1.28
C ASN A 249 1.55 -11.79 -2.25
N PRO A 250 0.45 -11.23 -1.73
CA PRO A 250 -0.53 -10.53 -2.55
C PRO A 250 0.03 -9.22 -3.14
N SER A 251 -0.49 -8.86 -4.30
CA SER A 251 -0.32 -7.54 -4.92
C SER A 251 -1.66 -7.14 -5.54
N ILE A 252 -2.25 -6.05 -5.05
CA ILE A 252 -3.52 -5.53 -5.53
C ILE A 252 -3.31 -4.53 -6.69
N SER A 253 -4.26 -4.47 -7.62
CA SER A 253 -4.28 -3.44 -8.66
C SER A 253 -4.61 -2.06 -8.10
N ALA A 254 -4.15 -1.02 -8.82
CA ALA A 254 -4.44 0.38 -8.54
C ALA A 254 -5.93 0.65 -8.23
N ASP A 255 -6.83 0.08 -9.02
CA ASP A 255 -8.29 0.26 -8.90
C ASP A 255 -8.97 -0.75 -7.96
N GLY A 256 -8.20 -1.59 -7.27
CA GLY A 256 -8.73 -2.64 -6.38
C GLY A 256 -9.49 -3.77 -7.08
N SER A 257 -9.44 -3.85 -8.42
CA SER A 257 -10.25 -4.80 -9.21
C SER A 257 -9.61 -6.16 -9.48
N SER A 258 -8.31 -6.32 -9.24
CA SER A 258 -7.61 -7.61 -9.34
C SER A 258 -6.54 -7.77 -8.26
N VAL A 259 -6.30 -8.99 -7.80
CA VAL A 259 -5.20 -9.33 -6.88
C VAL A 259 -4.38 -10.49 -7.47
N ALA A 260 -3.09 -10.28 -7.66
CA ALA A 260 -2.14 -11.34 -7.97
C ALA A 260 -1.53 -11.91 -6.68
N PHE A 261 -1.32 -13.23 -6.60
CA PHE A 261 -0.77 -13.89 -5.41
C PHE A 261 -0.04 -15.19 -5.76
N VAL A 262 0.84 -15.65 -4.86
CA VAL A 262 1.50 -16.96 -4.92
C VAL A 262 0.58 -17.99 -4.26
N SER A 263 0.47 -19.21 -4.80
CA SER A 263 -0.18 -20.31 -4.08
C SER A 263 0.47 -21.67 -4.36
N ASP A 264 0.55 -22.50 -3.31
CA ASP A 264 0.90 -23.92 -3.38
C ASP A 264 -0.34 -24.82 -3.63
N ALA A 265 -1.52 -24.24 -3.90
CA ALA A 265 -2.80 -24.93 -3.91
C ALA A 265 -3.21 -25.46 -5.30
N THR A 266 -3.28 -26.79 -5.40
CA THR A 266 -3.53 -27.56 -6.64
C THR A 266 -5.00 -27.57 -7.12
N ASN A 267 -5.86 -26.71 -6.56
CA ASN A 267 -7.30 -26.69 -6.82
C ASN A 267 -7.88 -25.31 -7.15
N LEU A 268 -7.04 -24.27 -7.24
CA LEU A 268 -7.45 -22.92 -7.65
C LEU A 268 -7.80 -22.88 -9.15
N VAL A 269 -7.01 -23.55 -9.98
CA VAL A 269 -7.23 -23.68 -11.43
C VAL A 269 -7.11 -25.16 -11.82
N GLY A 270 -8.09 -25.69 -12.57
CA GLY A 270 -8.24 -27.13 -12.79
C GLY A 270 -7.15 -27.82 -13.63
N ASP A 271 -6.24 -27.06 -14.25
CA ASP A 271 -5.10 -27.56 -15.02
C ASP A 271 -3.75 -27.40 -14.28
N ASP A 272 -3.74 -26.84 -13.06
CA ASP A 272 -2.56 -26.91 -12.19
C ASP A 272 -2.37 -28.34 -11.68
N THR A 273 -1.19 -28.90 -11.98
CA THR A 273 -0.87 -30.32 -11.79
C THR A 273 0.61 -30.58 -11.46
N ASN A 274 1.43 -29.52 -11.36
CA ASN A 274 2.89 -29.66 -11.28
C ASN A 274 3.39 -29.87 -9.82
N GLY A 275 2.60 -29.46 -8.82
CA GLY A 275 2.94 -29.56 -7.40
C GLY A 275 4.03 -28.59 -6.94
N VAL A 276 4.19 -27.43 -7.59
CA VAL A 276 5.06 -26.32 -7.17
C VAL A 276 4.25 -25.03 -7.08
N PRO A 277 4.68 -24.02 -6.29
CA PRO A 277 3.97 -22.76 -6.21
C PRO A 277 3.95 -22.02 -7.55
N ASP A 278 2.76 -21.57 -7.93
CA ASP A 278 2.49 -20.79 -9.14
C ASP A 278 1.88 -19.42 -8.78
N ILE A 279 1.82 -18.51 -9.76
CA ILE A 279 1.22 -17.17 -9.61
C ILE A 279 -0.20 -17.20 -10.17
N PHE A 280 -1.16 -16.83 -9.33
CA PHE A 280 -2.58 -16.73 -9.65
C PHE A 280 -3.00 -15.26 -9.66
N VAL A 281 -4.14 -14.99 -10.31
CA VAL A 281 -4.83 -13.69 -10.24
C VAL A 281 -6.32 -13.94 -10.07
N ASP A 282 -6.92 -13.25 -9.10
CA ASP A 282 -8.38 -13.17 -8.96
C ASP A 282 -8.86 -11.80 -9.42
N ASP A 283 -9.95 -11.78 -10.18
CA ASP A 283 -10.62 -10.56 -10.64
C ASP A 283 -11.79 -10.26 -9.67
N LEU A 284 -11.57 -9.31 -8.76
CA LEU A 284 -12.52 -8.82 -7.77
C LEU A 284 -13.68 -8.07 -8.44
N GLN A 285 -14.58 -8.82 -9.06
CA GLN A 285 -15.82 -8.27 -9.59
C GLN A 285 -16.69 -7.79 -8.42
N ALA A 286 -16.90 -6.48 -8.34
CA ALA A 286 -17.94 -5.90 -7.50
C ALA A 286 -19.26 -6.66 -7.73
N ALA A 287 -19.87 -7.16 -6.65
CA ALA A 287 -21.12 -7.93 -6.71
C ALA A 287 -22.20 -7.10 -7.44
N GLY A 288 -22.44 -7.45 -8.70
CA GLY A 288 -23.25 -6.68 -9.63
C GLY A 288 -24.73 -6.71 -9.25
N GLY A 289 -25.15 -5.76 -8.42
CA GLY A 289 -26.55 -5.53 -8.06
C GLY A 289 -27.37 -4.96 -9.22
N GLU A 290 -27.59 -5.75 -10.27
CA GLU A 290 -28.63 -5.49 -11.26
C GLU A 290 -29.97 -6.07 -10.76
N ASP A 291 -30.64 -5.32 -9.87
CA ASP A 291 -32.03 -5.59 -9.45
C ASP A 291 -33.01 -5.22 -10.59
N GLU A 292 -33.03 -6.03 -11.65
CA GLU A 292 -34.10 -6.10 -12.64
C GLU A 292 -35.35 -6.67 -11.95
N GLY A 293 -36.08 -5.77 -11.29
CA GLY A 293 -37.00 -6.14 -10.21
C GLY A 293 -38.18 -7.03 -10.58
N GLY A 294 -38.45 -8.01 -9.71
CA GLY A 294 -39.76 -8.68 -9.68
C GLY A 294 -39.84 -10.04 -8.97
N GLY A 295 -40.21 -10.05 -7.69
CA GLY A 295 -41.02 -11.16 -7.14
C GLY A 295 -40.45 -12.01 -5.99
N ASN A 296 -40.49 -11.45 -4.77
CA ASN A 296 -40.93 -12.11 -3.52
C ASN A 296 -40.63 -13.63 -3.32
N GLY A 297 -39.58 -13.99 -2.57
CA GLY A 297 -39.42 -15.36 -2.04
C GLY A 297 -38.07 -15.72 -1.41
N ASN A 298 -38.02 -15.64 -0.07
CA ASN A 298 -37.07 -16.27 0.89
C ASN A 298 -35.92 -17.21 0.39
N SER A 299 -34.73 -16.99 0.97
CA SER A 299 -33.67 -17.95 1.38
C SER A 299 -32.36 -18.10 0.58
N SER A 300 -31.31 -18.39 1.37
CA SER A 300 -29.92 -18.78 1.07
C SER A 300 -28.97 -17.77 0.40
N SER A 301 -27.85 -17.53 1.10
CA SER A 301 -26.61 -16.96 0.59
C SER A 301 -26.13 -17.70 -0.66
N GLY A 302 -25.61 -16.94 -1.64
CA GLY A 302 -25.03 -17.49 -2.86
C GLY A 302 -24.48 -16.36 -3.72
N CYS A 303 -23.19 -16.08 -3.58
CA CYS A 303 -22.48 -15.20 -4.51
C CYS A 303 -22.30 -15.97 -5.83
N PHE A 304 -23.19 -15.75 -6.79
CA PHE A 304 -23.09 -16.36 -8.11
C PHE A 304 -22.39 -15.42 -9.08
N ILE A 305 -21.11 -15.70 -9.36
CA ILE A 305 -20.34 -15.01 -10.40
C ILE A 305 -20.87 -15.39 -11.79
N ASP A 306 -21.10 -14.41 -12.65
CA ASP A 306 -21.54 -14.63 -14.03
C ASP A 306 -20.44 -15.25 -14.90
N THR A 307 -20.51 -16.57 -15.04
CA THR A 307 -19.63 -17.36 -15.92
C THR A 307 -19.67 -16.95 -17.40
N ALA A 308 -20.66 -16.17 -17.86
CA ALA A 308 -20.77 -15.78 -19.27
C ALA A 308 -19.69 -14.78 -19.72
N ARG A 309 -19.20 -13.90 -18.83
CA ARG A 309 -18.20 -12.89 -19.23
C ARG A 309 -16.80 -13.48 -19.45
N TYR A 310 -16.38 -14.46 -18.65
CA TYR A 310 -15.03 -15.03 -18.74
C TYR A 310 -14.79 -15.80 -20.06
N SER A 311 -15.80 -16.53 -20.54
CA SER A 311 -15.74 -17.29 -21.80
C SER A 311 -15.45 -16.41 -23.03
N SER A 312 -15.75 -15.11 -22.96
CA SER A 312 -15.54 -14.16 -24.06
C SER A 312 -14.08 -13.74 -24.28
N ARG A 313 -13.21 -13.84 -23.26
CA ARG A 313 -11.77 -13.49 -23.38
C ARG A 313 -10.95 -14.64 -23.98
N VAL A 314 -11.22 -15.89 -23.59
CA VAL A 314 -10.45 -17.07 -24.07
C VAL A 314 -10.74 -17.41 -25.54
N ALA A 315 -11.93 -17.08 -26.06
CA ALA A 315 -12.35 -17.45 -27.41
C ALA A 315 -11.74 -16.64 -28.57
N LYS A 316 -10.78 -15.72 -28.31
CA LYS A 316 -10.27 -14.77 -29.31
C LYS A 316 -8.86 -15.04 -29.86
N GLU A 317 -8.11 -15.99 -29.31
CA GLU A 317 -6.76 -16.34 -29.79
C GLU A 317 -6.64 -17.79 -30.30
N VAL A 318 -7.58 -18.24 -31.13
CA VAL A 318 -7.33 -19.39 -32.04
C VAL A 318 -7.93 -19.12 -33.43
N LYS A 319 -7.22 -18.35 -34.28
CA LYS A 319 -7.33 -18.38 -35.75
C LYS A 319 -6.02 -17.97 -36.42
#